data_AF-A0A081B119-F1
#
_entry.id   AF-A0A081B119-F1
#
_cell.length_a   1.000
_cell.length_b   1.000
_cell.length_c   1.000
_cell.angle_alpha   90.00
_cell.angle_beta   90.00
_cell.angle_gamma   90.00
#
_symmetry.space_group_name_H-M   'P 1'
#
loop_
_entity.id
_entity.type
_entity.pdbx_description
1 polymer ?
#
loop_
_entity_poly.entity_id
_entity_poly.type
_entity_poly.pdbx_seq_one_letter_code
_entity_poly.pdbx_strand_id
1 'polypeptide(L)'
;MSAKRYKSIICEFKTFKVGHTFAADTIFSQDMLLSITPDDVCRWMNSRAFGDPNPTEDAKPVNARASTLEFAKKKKKAISSFMPRRTVAWDPIRSEGNPTRSEAVNAVIKKVKRCEVRREGVQPAARRPIEYEEFINLLDQVHSSNDKGAIKYLVSAVLTLQWHLIARIDDMMTMKFDSFSCSIHHPGTLHCQLRWSKNISEERDAPEQIVLGSMNHRVYGDRVTRRFLQDIFDGADFHKLKPGNLGTHSLRKGAATYGSRSGLPKDFVSWRGRWRTRKSVVDVYIDNTQPYPDAMAAGRLAGPLGPCCYTLQEGVQAVTIDLLVNHIGPAIKEVMGEGVARVLALPLLWASLVPSGSFDYDLVPIALKQRVIQAYIDAGGNTAVNPVKRVPFHIVGDGAQLQLVEIRDDATDGSGNELIQGITASDSMRKEFAAVHSQLFGMQRQIANVLNEVLRLRTESQRNKQKVMAVLQRIALQPVARTIRRNPVSMEDDGEVFAATASDTHSVRLSKRPKDLYELWGEYEFGLNGMKAAREYTAAERGANKFAYSRRKIFGM
;
A
#
# COMPACT_ATOMS: atom_id res chain seq x y z
N MET A 1 -20.42 -22.63 3.73
CA MET A 1 -19.17 -22.92 2.97
C MET A 1 -18.16 -23.86 3.67
N SER A 2 -17.86 -23.72 4.98
CA SER A 2 -16.70 -24.43 5.57
C SER A 2 -16.74 -25.96 5.56
N ALA A 3 -17.91 -26.59 5.79
CA ALA A 3 -18.02 -28.04 5.94
C ALA A 3 -17.70 -28.82 4.65
N LYS A 4 -18.30 -28.42 3.51
CA LYS A 4 -18.06 -29.04 2.19
C LYS A 4 -16.56 -29.08 1.83
N ARG A 5 -15.81 -28.01 2.13
CA ARG A 5 -14.36 -27.94 1.87
C ARG A 5 -13.53 -28.87 2.77
N TYR A 6 -13.94 -29.10 4.01
CA TYR A 6 -13.25 -30.05 4.88
C TYR A 6 -13.54 -31.50 4.45
N LYS A 7 -14.79 -31.76 4.04
CA LYS A 7 -15.24 -33.06 3.54
C LYS A 7 -14.49 -33.50 2.28
N SER A 8 -14.36 -32.60 1.30
CA SER A 8 -13.55 -32.82 0.09
C SER A 8 -12.12 -33.30 0.39
N ILE A 9 -11.44 -32.72 1.39
CA ILE A 9 -10.05 -33.10 1.71
C ILE A 9 -9.95 -34.46 2.41
N ILE A 10 -10.93 -34.84 3.25
CA ILE A 10 -10.92 -36.20 3.82
C ILE A 10 -11.31 -37.26 2.78
N CYS A 11 -12.20 -36.95 1.83
CA CYS A 11 -12.46 -37.83 0.70
C CYS A 11 -11.21 -37.98 -0.18
N GLU A 12 -10.50 -36.88 -0.52
CA GLU A 12 -9.21 -36.88 -1.23
C GLU A 12 -8.17 -37.79 -0.52
N PHE A 13 -8.02 -37.63 0.80
CA PHE A 13 -7.15 -38.47 1.63
C PHE A 13 -7.56 -39.95 1.66
N LYS A 14 -8.86 -40.23 1.78
CA LYS A 14 -9.37 -41.61 1.81
C LYS A 14 -9.24 -42.30 0.47
N THR A 15 -9.49 -41.60 -0.64
CA THR A 15 -9.23 -42.09 -2.01
C THR A 15 -7.77 -42.48 -2.17
N PHE A 16 -6.83 -41.64 -1.69
CA PHE A 16 -5.40 -41.97 -1.71
C PHE A 16 -5.05 -43.22 -0.88
N LYS A 17 -5.63 -43.39 0.32
CA LYS A 17 -5.36 -44.57 1.17
C LYS A 17 -5.94 -45.87 0.62
N VAL A 18 -7.15 -45.82 0.04
CA VAL A 18 -7.95 -47.03 -0.29
C VAL A 18 -7.96 -47.34 -1.79
N GLY A 19 -7.52 -46.42 -2.65
CA GLY A 19 -7.51 -46.59 -4.12
C GLY A 19 -8.87 -46.38 -4.80
N HIS A 20 -9.96 -46.21 -4.04
CA HIS A 20 -11.31 -46.01 -4.55
C HIS A 20 -11.85 -44.61 -4.24
N THR A 21 -12.60 -44.03 -5.18
CA THR A 21 -13.18 -42.70 -5.06
C THR A 21 -14.41 -42.69 -4.15
N PHE A 22 -14.46 -41.72 -3.23
CA PHE A 22 -15.59 -41.52 -2.32
C PHE A 22 -16.46 -40.34 -2.76
N ALA A 23 -17.78 -40.49 -2.70
CA ALA A 23 -18.73 -39.42 -2.95
C ALA A 23 -18.62 -38.30 -1.89
N ALA A 24 -19.11 -37.11 -2.23
CA ALA A 24 -18.91 -35.92 -1.39
C ALA A 24 -19.73 -35.94 -0.08
N ASP A 25 -20.74 -36.80 0.00
CA ASP A 25 -21.64 -37.03 1.12
C ASP A 25 -21.24 -38.25 1.98
N THR A 26 -20.52 -39.24 1.43
CA THR A 26 -20.16 -40.51 2.07
C THR A 26 -19.78 -40.39 3.54
N ILE A 27 -20.55 -41.00 4.45
CA ILE A 27 -20.25 -41.01 5.89
C ILE A 27 -19.18 -42.07 6.15
N PHE A 28 -18.09 -41.69 6.84
CA PHE A 28 -17.03 -42.62 7.23
C PHE A 28 -17.33 -43.20 8.61
N SER A 29 -17.25 -44.52 8.77
CA SER A 29 -17.44 -45.17 10.07
C SER A 29 -16.30 -44.84 11.04
N GLN A 30 -16.56 -45.01 12.34
CA GLN A 30 -15.57 -44.75 13.38
C GLN A 30 -14.32 -45.63 13.21
N ASP A 31 -14.48 -46.90 12.88
CA ASP A 31 -13.37 -47.85 12.71
C ASP A 31 -12.52 -47.52 11.48
N MET A 32 -13.17 -47.09 10.38
CA MET A 32 -12.45 -46.55 9.22
C MET A 32 -11.64 -45.30 9.58
N LEU A 33 -12.06 -44.50 10.55
CA LEU A 33 -11.31 -43.30 10.97
C LEU A 33 -10.21 -43.63 11.99
N LEU A 34 -10.41 -44.65 12.84
CA LEU A 34 -9.40 -45.15 13.77
C LEU A 34 -8.28 -45.92 13.08
N SER A 35 -8.53 -46.53 11.93
CA SER A 35 -7.50 -47.23 11.12
C SER A 35 -6.49 -46.30 10.44
N ILE A 36 -6.53 -44.99 10.66
CA ILE A 36 -5.63 -44.02 10.04
C ILE A 36 -4.37 -43.86 10.90
N THR A 37 -3.21 -44.12 10.30
CA THR A 37 -1.90 -44.00 10.95
C THR A 37 -1.25 -42.64 10.64
N PRO A 38 -0.22 -42.23 11.41
CA PRO A 38 0.65 -41.12 11.04
C PRO A 38 1.31 -41.29 9.67
N ASP A 39 1.68 -42.52 9.31
CA ASP A 39 2.35 -42.82 8.04
C ASP A 39 1.44 -42.55 6.84
N ASP A 40 0.17 -42.99 6.89
CA ASP A 40 -0.82 -42.67 5.85
C ASP A 40 -0.87 -41.15 5.59
N VAL A 41 -0.86 -40.36 6.67
CA VAL A 41 -0.94 -38.89 6.62
C VAL A 41 0.36 -38.29 6.11
N CYS A 42 1.52 -38.83 6.48
CA CYS A 42 2.83 -38.45 5.94
C CYS A 42 2.90 -38.71 4.43
N ARG A 43 2.61 -39.94 3.98
CA ARG A 43 2.64 -40.36 2.58
C ARG A 43 1.69 -39.53 1.71
N TRP A 44 0.48 -39.24 2.19
CA TRP A 44 -0.44 -38.34 1.49
C TRP A 44 0.07 -36.90 1.41
N MET A 45 0.61 -36.34 2.51
CA MET A 45 1.19 -34.99 2.49
C MET A 45 2.41 -34.91 1.58
N ASN A 46 3.21 -35.97 1.54
CA ASN A 46 4.36 -36.07 0.66
C ASN A 46 3.94 -36.08 -0.81
N SER A 47 3.02 -36.97 -1.19
CA SER A 47 2.46 -37.03 -2.54
C SER A 47 1.89 -35.66 -2.96
N ARG A 48 1.17 -35.00 -2.05
CA ARG A 48 0.60 -33.67 -2.30
C ARG A 48 1.64 -32.55 -2.43
N ALA A 49 2.80 -32.65 -1.77
CA ALA A 49 3.81 -31.58 -1.73
C ALA A 49 4.94 -31.78 -2.75
N PHE A 50 5.43 -33.01 -2.90
CA PHE A 50 6.57 -33.41 -3.74
C PHE A 50 6.13 -34.17 -5.01
N GLY A 51 4.88 -34.64 -5.08
CA GLY A 51 4.39 -35.55 -6.15
C GLY A 51 4.48 -37.03 -5.78
N ASP A 52 5.42 -37.38 -4.90
CA ASP A 52 5.74 -38.75 -4.50
C ASP A 52 5.33 -39.03 -3.03
N PRO A 53 4.63 -40.14 -2.72
CA PRO A 53 4.40 -40.59 -1.34
C PRO A 53 5.67 -40.78 -0.49
N ASN A 54 6.76 -41.24 -1.11
CA ASN A 54 8.00 -41.66 -0.46
C ASN A 54 9.21 -40.86 -1.03
N PRO A 55 9.21 -39.52 -0.90
CA PRO A 55 10.14 -38.64 -1.60
C PRO A 55 11.57 -38.78 -1.04
N THR A 56 12.55 -38.69 -1.91
CA THR A 56 13.98 -38.69 -1.55
C THR A 56 14.35 -37.53 -0.61
N GLU A 57 15.52 -37.62 0.03
CA GLU A 57 16.00 -36.57 0.94
C GLU A 57 16.09 -35.20 0.24
N ASP A 58 16.62 -35.17 -0.98
CA ASP A 58 16.80 -33.98 -1.82
C ASP A 58 15.53 -33.51 -2.56
N ALA A 59 14.43 -34.28 -2.50
CA ALA A 59 13.19 -33.94 -3.19
C ALA A 59 12.66 -32.56 -2.78
N LYS A 60 12.21 -31.77 -3.77
CA LYS A 60 11.77 -30.38 -3.61
C LYS A 60 10.24 -30.25 -3.66
N PRO A 61 9.60 -29.52 -2.72
CA PRO A 61 8.14 -29.47 -2.63
C PRO A 61 7.55 -28.45 -3.60
N VAL A 62 7.45 -28.86 -4.87
CA VAL A 62 7.00 -28.02 -6.00
C VAL A 62 5.49 -28.04 -6.24
N ASN A 63 4.72 -28.87 -5.53
CA ASN A 63 3.28 -29.03 -5.76
C ASN A 63 2.39 -28.36 -4.69
N ALA A 64 2.83 -28.28 -3.43
CA ALA A 64 2.04 -27.64 -2.37
C ALA A 64 2.87 -26.96 -1.28
N ARG A 65 2.33 -25.87 -0.75
CA ARG A 65 2.92 -25.13 0.39
C ARG A 65 2.52 -25.70 1.74
N ALA A 66 3.38 -25.50 2.72
CA ALA A 66 3.19 -25.81 4.13
C ALA A 66 1.87 -25.23 4.68
N SER A 67 1.42 -24.05 4.23
CA SER A 67 0.12 -23.49 4.61
C SER A 67 -1.08 -24.34 4.15
N THR A 68 -0.94 -25.04 3.02
CA THR A 68 -1.95 -25.96 2.47
C THR A 68 -1.96 -27.27 3.26
N LEU A 69 -0.78 -27.81 3.58
CA LEU A 69 -0.64 -29.01 4.41
C LEU A 69 -1.13 -28.78 5.85
N GLU A 70 -0.79 -27.62 6.45
CA GLU A 70 -1.33 -27.21 7.75
C GLU A 70 -2.85 -27.12 7.72
N PHE A 71 -3.46 -26.56 6.66
CA PHE A 71 -4.91 -26.49 6.52
C PHE A 71 -5.55 -27.89 6.47
N ALA A 72 -4.93 -28.84 5.75
CA ALA A 72 -5.42 -30.21 5.64
C ALA A 72 -5.38 -30.99 6.98
N LYS A 73 -4.44 -30.64 7.89
CA LYS A 73 -4.20 -31.37 9.13
C LYS A 73 -4.76 -30.74 10.41
N LYS A 74 -5.14 -29.45 10.39
CA LYS A 74 -5.35 -28.67 11.62
C LYS A 74 -6.50 -29.22 12.49
N LYS A 75 -6.31 -29.22 13.82
CA LYS A 75 -7.27 -29.67 14.87
C LYS A 75 -8.76 -29.22 14.75
N LYS A 76 -9.08 -28.24 13.87
CA LYS A 76 -10.45 -27.76 13.58
C LYS A 76 -10.79 -27.71 12.07
N LYS A 77 -9.99 -28.32 11.19
CA LYS A 77 -10.11 -28.22 9.72
C LYS A 77 -9.70 -29.54 9.04
N ALA A 78 -10.45 -29.94 8.02
CA ALA A 78 -10.16 -31.14 7.20
C ALA A 78 -9.93 -32.41 8.05
N ILE A 79 -8.91 -33.23 7.75
CA ILE A 79 -8.74 -34.61 8.25
C ILE A 79 -8.94 -34.71 9.77
N SER A 80 -8.24 -33.86 10.53
CA SER A 80 -8.26 -33.85 12.00
C SER A 80 -9.60 -33.45 12.63
N SER A 81 -10.49 -32.80 11.86
CA SER A 81 -11.84 -32.47 12.34
C SER A 81 -12.79 -33.67 12.33
N PHE A 82 -12.47 -34.73 11.58
CA PHE A 82 -13.21 -35.99 11.54
C PHE A 82 -12.60 -37.08 12.43
N MET A 83 -11.40 -36.89 12.99
CA MET A 83 -10.75 -37.91 13.83
C MET A 83 -11.49 -38.06 15.16
N PRO A 84 -11.92 -39.27 15.57
CA PRO A 84 -12.66 -39.49 16.83
C PRO A 84 -11.90 -38.93 18.05
N ARG A 85 -10.60 -39.24 18.16
CA ARG A 85 -9.72 -38.77 19.25
C ARG A 85 -9.10 -37.38 19.02
N ARG A 86 -9.84 -36.49 18.35
CA ARG A 86 -9.50 -35.09 17.96
C ARG A 86 -8.60 -34.33 18.94
N THR A 87 -8.88 -34.38 20.23
CA THR A 87 -8.21 -33.59 21.29
C THR A 87 -6.97 -34.23 21.87
N VAL A 88 -6.78 -35.53 21.70
CA VAL A 88 -5.62 -36.29 22.17
C VAL A 88 -4.43 -36.01 21.24
N ALA A 89 -3.19 -36.10 21.76
CA ALA A 89 -1.99 -36.16 20.91
C ALA A 89 -1.93 -37.53 20.20
N TRP A 90 -0.94 -37.77 19.34
CA TRP A 90 -0.64 -39.14 18.92
C TRP A 90 0.37 -39.74 19.90
N ASP A 91 0.08 -40.91 20.43
CA ASP A 91 1.00 -41.72 21.23
C ASP A 91 1.66 -42.76 20.30
N PRO A 92 2.99 -42.70 20.09
CA PRO A 92 3.70 -43.62 19.21
C PRO A 92 3.87 -45.02 19.82
N ILE A 93 3.80 -45.17 21.15
CA ILE A 93 3.95 -46.46 21.84
C ILE A 93 2.63 -47.21 21.78
N ARG A 94 1.53 -46.55 22.13
CA ARG A 94 0.18 -47.14 22.11
C ARG A 94 -0.44 -47.20 20.72
N SER A 95 0.12 -46.49 19.74
CA SER A 95 -0.48 -46.26 18.41
C SER A 95 -1.91 -45.70 18.50
N GLU A 96 -2.12 -44.76 19.44
CA GLU A 96 -3.43 -44.23 19.78
C GLU A 96 -3.48 -42.70 19.70
N GLY A 97 -4.67 -42.16 19.44
CA GLY A 97 -4.94 -40.72 19.48
C GLY A 97 -5.18 -40.10 18.11
N ASN A 98 -4.62 -38.92 17.85
CA ASN A 98 -4.89 -38.17 16.61
C ASN A 98 -3.67 -38.17 15.67
N PRO A 99 -3.67 -38.97 14.58
CA PRO A 99 -2.48 -39.18 13.73
C PRO A 99 -1.95 -37.90 13.09
N THR A 100 -2.81 -36.89 12.86
CA THR A 100 -2.39 -35.59 12.31
C THR A 100 -1.58 -34.73 13.29
N ARG A 101 -1.52 -35.13 14.56
CA ARG A 101 -0.80 -34.47 15.65
C ARG A 101 0.51 -35.16 16.05
N SER A 102 0.90 -36.22 15.34
CA SER A 102 2.20 -36.88 15.47
C SER A 102 3.38 -35.97 15.10
N GLU A 103 4.56 -36.31 15.61
CA GLU A 103 5.81 -35.61 15.30
C GLU A 103 6.24 -35.79 13.84
N ALA A 104 6.08 -36.99 13.27
CA ALA A 104 6.37 -37.25 11.86
C ALA A 104 5.60 -36.29 10.92
N VAL A 105 4.30 -36.11 11.14
CA VAL A 105 3.47 -35.17 10.35
C VAL A 105 3.82 -33.70 10.66
N ASN A 106 4.48 -33.40 11.79
CA ASN A 106 5.08 -32.06 12.02
C ASN A 106 6.40 -31.91 11.25
N ALA A 107 7.22 -32.97 11.16
CA ALA A 107 8.51 -32.99 10.48
C ALA A 107 8.36 -32.77 8.96
N VAL A 108 7.39 -33.40 8.30
CA VAL A 108 7.06 -33.16 6.87
C VAL A 108 6.79 -31.67 6.62
N ILE A 109 5.92 -31.05 7.42
CA ILE A 109 5.62 -29.61 7.32
C ILE A 109 6.87 -28.75 7.60
N LYS A 110 7.74 -29.16 8.53
CA LYS A 110 9.01 -28.48 8.82
C LYS A 110 10.03 -28.64 7.67
N LYS A 111 10.06 -29.76 6.93
CA LYS A 111 10.83 -29.92 5.67
C LYS A 111 10.31 -28.94 4.62
N VAL A 112 9.01 -28.94 4.34
CA VAL A 112 8.40 -28.03 3.34
C VAL A 112 8.65 -26.55 3.67
N LYS A 113 8.49 -26.14 4.94
CA LYS A 113 8.82 -24.77 5.38
C LYS A 113 10.29 -24.40 5.14
N ARG A 114 11.23 -25.31 5.35
CA ARG A 114 12.67 -25.08 5.10
C ARG A 114 12.94 -24.88 3.60
N CYS A 115 12.35 -25.70 2.73
CA CYS A 115 12.46 -25.53 1.28
C CYS A 115 11.81 -24.23 0.80
N GLU A 116 10.64 -23.84 1.34
CA GLU A 116 9.99 -22.56 1.01
C GLU A 116 10.88 -21.35 1.31
N VAL A 117 11.49 -21.27 2.49
CA VAL A 117 12.37 -20.12 2.83
C VAL A 117 13.67 -20.10 2.02
N ARG A 118 14.14 -21.27 1.55
CA ARG A 118 15.26 -21.42 0.61
C ARG A 118 14.90 -21.13 -0.85
N ARG A 119 13.62 -20.84 -1.15
CA ARG A 119 13.06 -20.68 -2.51
C ARG A 119 13.10 -21.95 -3.36
N GLU A 120 13.17 -23.11 -2.72
CA GLU A 120 13.18 -24.45 -3.33
C GLU A 120 11.80 -25.11 -3.38
N GLY A 121 10.77 -24.45 -2.84
CA GLY A 121 9.37 -24.88 -2.93
C GLY A 121 8.51 -23.90 -3.72
N VAL A 122 7.21 -24.19 -3.79
CA VAL A 122 6.21 -23.32 -4.46
C VAL A 122 6.33 -21.86 -4.01
N GLN A 123 6.37 -20.94 -4.99
CA GLN A 123 6.50 -19.51 -4.74
C GLN A 123 5.32 -18.93 -3.94
N PRO A 124 5.55 -17.90 -3.10
CA PRO A 124 4.52 -17.35 -2.24
C PRO A 124 3.53 -16.48 -3.02
N ALA A 125 2.31 -16.99 -3.26
CA ALA A 125 1.14 -16.18 -3.67
C ALA A 125 0.63 -15.20 -2.58
N ALA A 126 1.50 -14.79 -1.65
CA ALA A 126 1.16 -13.93 -0.53
C ALA A 126 1.05 -12.47 -0.98
N ARG A 127 -0.07 -11.82 -0.67
CA ARG A 127 -0.26 -10.40 -0.97
C ARG A 127 0.68 -9.54 -0.14
N ARG A 128 1.48 -8.67 -0.77
CA ARG A 128 2.41 -7.74 -0.12
C ARG A 128 1.67 -6.53 0.49
N PRO A 129 2.27 -5.73 1.40
CA PRO A 129 1.78 -4.38 1.68
C PRO A 129 1.67 -3.56 0.39
N ILE A 130 0.65 -2.72 0.31
CA ILE A 130 0.63 -1.59 -0.63
C ILE A 130 1.61 -0.53 -0.09
N GLU A 131 2.37 0.11 -0.96
CA GLU A 131 3.25 1.22 -0.61
C GLU A 131 2.41 2.52 -0.48
N TYR A 132 2.90 3.55 0.23
CA TYR A 132 2.11 4.78 0.46
C TYR A 132 1.74 5.49 -0.86
N GLU A 133 2.71 5.66 -1.76
CA GLU A 133 2.45 6.25 -3.07
C GLU A 133 1.49 5.41 -3.95
N GLU A 134 1.49 4.08 -3.79
CA GLU A 134 0.50 3.22 -4.46
C GLU A 134 -0.90 3.39 -3.87
N PHE A 135 -1.01 3.70 -2.57
CA PHE A 135 -2.27 4.02 -1.91
C PHE A 135 -2.77 5.42 -2.32
N ILE A 136 -1.87 6.39 -2.50
CA ILE A 136 -2.19 7.71 -3.04
C ILE A 136 -2.68 7.61 -4.49
N ASN A 137 -1.95 6.91 -5.36
CA ASN A 137 -2.39 6.67 -6.75
C ASN A 137 -3.74 5.95 -6.83
N LEU A 138 -4.02 5.01 -5.92
CA LEU A 138 -5.31 4.34 -5.80
C LEU A 138 -6.44 5.33 -5.50
N LEU A 139 -6.23 6.28 -4.58
CA LEU A 139 -7.23 7.30 -4.23
C LEU A 139 -7.47 8.28 -5.37
N ASP A 140 -6.40 8.74 -6.05
CA ASP A 140 -6.52 9.60 -7.23
C ASP A 140 -7.37 8.95 -8.34
N GLN A 141 -7.20 7.64 -8.57
CA GLN A 141 -8.02 6.88 -9.52
C GLN A 141 -9.48 6.74 -9.08
N VAL A 142 -9.72 6.48 -7.80
CA VAL A 142 -11.08 6.48 -7.24
C VAL A 142 -11.75 7.82 -7.53
N HIS A 143 -11.10 8.94 -7.21
CA HIS A 143 -11.66 10.28 -7.42
C HIS A 143 -11.89 10.63 -8.90
N SER A 144 -11.01 10.14 -9.78
CA SER A 144 -11.10 10.35 -11.24
C SER A 144 -12.16 9.47 -11.94
N SER A 145 -12.70 8.45 -11.26
CA SER A 145 -13.69 7.50 -11.80
C SER A 145 -15.10 8.10 -11.90
N ASN A 146 -15.29 9.02 -12.85
CA ASN A 146 -16.55 9.75 -13.04
C ASN A 146 -17.73 8.85 -13.49
N ASP A 147 -17.45 7.71 -14.14
CA ASP A 147 -18.45 6.70 -14.52
C ASP A 147 -19.14 6.03 -13.31
N LYS A 148 -18.56 6.17 -12.11
CA LYS A 148 -19.05 5.55 -10.87
C LYS A 148 -19.98 6.45 -10.06
N GLY A 149 -20.16 7.71 -10.46
CA GLY A 149 -21.05 8.66 -9.79
C GLY A 149 -20.80 8.76 -8.28
N ALA A 150 -21.86 8.69 -7.47
CA ALA A 150 -21.77 8.76 -6.01
C ALA A 150 -20.91 7.65 -5.37
N ILE A 151 -20.75 6.49 -6.04
CA ILE A 151 -19.99 5.35 -5.51
C ILE A 151 -18.50 5.68 -5.38
N LYS A 152 -17.97 6.68 -6.10
CA LYS A 152 -16.55 7.05 -6.01
C LYS A 152 -16.17 7.66 -4.66
N TYR A 153 -16.97 8.61 -4.16
CA TYR A 153 -16.83 9.17 -2.81
C TYR A 153 -16.95 8.05 -1.78
N LEU A 154 -17.94 7.20 -2.00
CA LEU A 154 -18.21 6.00 -1.21
C LEU A 154 -16.92 5.13 -1.12
N VAL A 155 -16.28 4.72 -2.22
CA VAL A 155 -15.07 3.90 -2.13
C VAL A 155 -13.95 4.59 -1.35
N SER A 156 -13.86 5.92 -1.46
CA SER A 156 -12.76 6.71 -0.90
C SER A 156 -12.65 6.65 0.64
N ALA A 157 -13.72 6.79 1.46
CA ALA A 157 -13.50 6.71 2.92
C ALA A 157 -13.36 5.30 3.44
N VAL A 158 -13.93 4.25 2.84
CA VAL A 158 -13.61 2.93 3.36
C VAL A 158 -12.14 2.63 3.09
N LEU A 159 -11.53 3.13 2.02
CA LEU A 159 -10.08 3.07 1.85
C LEU A 159 -9.32 3.95 2.87
N THR A 160 -9.71 5.22 3.01
CA THR A 160 -9.11 6.19 3.96
C THR A 160 -9.23 5.74 5.41
N LEU A 161 -10.42 5.39 5.90
CA LEU A 161 -10.67 4.88 7.24
C LEU A 161 -10.06 3.49 7.45
N GLN A 162 -10.04 2.60 6.43
CA GLN A 162 -9.31 1.34 6.55
C GLN A 162 -7.82 1.59 6.79
N TRP A 163 -7.24 2.55 6.08
CA TRP A 163 -5.86 2.98 6.28
C TRP A 163 -5.67 3.60 7.66
N HIS A 164 -6.46 4.63 7.98
CA HIS A 164 -6.34 5.41 9.21
C HIS A 164 -6.54 4.58 10.48
N LEU A 165 -7.46 3.60 10.47
CA LEU A 165 -7.72 2.70 11.60
C LEU A 165 -6.91 1.38 11.54
N ILE A 166 -6.08 1.17 10.51
CA ILE A 166 -5.40 -0.12 10.24
C ILE A 166 -6.41 -1.32 10.27
N ALA A 167 -7.61 -1.10 9.74
CA ALA A 167 -8.72 -2.07 9.79
C ALA A 167 -8.63 -3.11 8.66
N ARG A 168 -9.36 -4.23 8.76
CA ARG A 168 -9.60 -5.08 7.57
C ARG A 168 -10.81 -4.54 6.82
N ILE A 169 -10.85 -4.76 5.51
CA ILE A 169 -12.05 -4.45 4.74
C ILE A 169 -13.30 -5.15 5.28
N ASP A 170 -13.17 -6.40 5.74
CA ASP A 170 -14.29 -7.13 6.35
C ASP A 170 -14.82 -6.42 7.61
N ASP A 171 -13.93 -5.79 8.40
CA ASP A 171 -14.29 -5.03 9.62
C ASP A 171 -15.01 -3.72 9.23
N MET A 172 -14.49 -3.01 8.20
CA MET A 172 -15.07 -1.76 7.68
C MET A 172 -16.48 -1.94 7.09
N MET A 173 -16.73 -3.04 6.37
CA MET A 173 -18.06 -3.31 5.80
C MET A 173 -19.12 -3.63 6.86
N THR A 174 -18.72 -3.82 8.12
CA THR A 174 -19.60 -4.04 9.28
C THR A 174 -19.58 -2.88 10.28
N MET A 175 -18.91 -1.78 9.96
CA MET A 175 -18.87 -0.57 10.78
C MET A 175 -20.22 0.14 10.75
N LYS A 176 -20.78 0.38 11.92
CA LYS A 176 -22.03 1.14 12.12
C LYS A 176 -21.74 2.62 12.33
N PHE A 177 -22.79 3.44 12.28
CA PHE A 177 -22.71 4.88 12.58
C PHE A 177 -22.65 5.17 14.09
N ASP A 178 -23.31 4.34 14.91
CA ASP A 178 -23.23 4.32 16.39
C ASP A 178 -21.82 4.08 16.96
N SER A 179 -20.87 3.68 16.10
CA SER A 179 -19.49 3.36 16.46
C SER A 179 -18.59 4.60 16.51
N PHE A 180 -19.15 5.80 16.32
CA PHE A 180 -18.45 7.08 16.39
C PHE A 180 -19.00 7.96 17.51
N SER A 181 -18.11 8.64 18.23
CA SER A 181 -18.41 9.61 19.28
C SER A 181 -17.51 10.83 19.15
N CYS A 182 -17.87 11.94 19.78
CA CYS A 182 -16.99 13.10 19.87
C CYS A 182 -16.04 12.97 21.05
N SER A 183 -14.79 13.43 20.87
CA SER A 183 -13.88 13.57 22.01
C SER A 183 -14.32 14.72 22.91
N ILE A 184 -14.53 14.43 24.19
CA ILE A 184 -14.80 15.44 25.23
C ILE A 184 -13.51 16.22 25.54
N HIS A 185 -12.37 15.54 25.53
CA HIS A 185 -11.06 16.12 25.89
C HIS A 185 -10.38 16.86 24.72
N HIS A 186 -10.71 16.52 23.48
CA HIS A 186 -10.10 17.10 22.27
C HIS A 186 -11.17 17.56 21.26
N PRO A 187 -11.76 18.76 21.48
CA PRO A 187 -12.78 19.31 20.58
C PRO A 187 -12.34 19.32 19.11
N GLY A 188 -13.27 19.00 18.21
CA GLY A 188 -12.99 18.88 16.77
C GLY A 188 -12.41 17.53 16.34
N THR A 189 -12.19 16.59 17.25
CA THR A 189 -11.82 15.20 16.94
C THR A 189 -12.95 14.22 17.24
N LEU A 190 -12.91 13.06 16.56
CA LEU A 190 -13.85 11.96 16.78
C LEU A 190 -13.13 10.75 17.35
N HIS A 191 -13.82 9.95 18.16
CA HIS A 191 -13.41 8.59 18.46
C HIS A 191 -14.22 7.61 17.63
N CYS A 192 -13.61 6.47 17.29
CA CYS A 192 -14.23 5.35 16.61
C CYS A 192 -13.93 4.08 17.37
N GLN A 193 -14.97 3.32 17.76
CA GLN A 193 -14.83 2.06 18.46
C GLN A 193 -15.29 0.91 17.56
N LEU A 194 -14.35 0.29 16.87
CA LEU A 194 -14.62 -0.90 16.06
C LEU A 194 -14.94 -2.09 16.97
N ARG A 195 -16.24 -2.39 17.17
CA ARG A 195 -16.71 -3.54 17.98
C ARG A 195 -16.83 -4.86 17.20
N TRP A 196 -16.92 -4.82 15.86
CA TRP A 196 -17.10 -6.03 15.03
C TRP A 196 -15.84 -6.37 14.23
N SER A 197 -15.04 -7.32 14.71
CA SER A 197 -13.87 -7.84 13.99
C SER A 197 -13.57 -9.28 14.40
N LYS A 198 -12.94 -10.05 13.49
CA LYS A 198 -12.37 -11.38 13.77
C LYS A 198 -11.31 -11.38 14.89
N ASN A 199 -10.80 -10.20 15.27
CA ASN A 199 -9.86 -10.04 16.38
C ASN A 199 -10.52 -9.72 17.71
N ILE A 200 -11.84 -9.49 17.77
CA ILE A 200 -12.55 -9.07 18.98
C ILE A 200 -13.36 -10.25 19.51
N SER A 201 -13.15 -10.59 20.79
CA SER A 201 -13.96 -11.58 21.52
C SER A 201 -14.41 -11.11 22.90
N GLU A 202 -13.88 -10.00 23.37
CA GLU A 202 -14.16 -9.36 24.66
C GLU A 202 -14.05 -7.84 24.45
N GLU A 203 -14.72 -7.04 25.28
CA GLU A 203 -14.82 -5.59 25.10
C GLU A 203 -13.45 -4.90 25.04
N ARG A 204 -12.49 -5.37 25.84
CA ARG A 204 -11.11 -4.88 25.83
C ARG A 204 -10.33 -5.13 24.53
N ASP A 205 -10.77 -6.05 23.66
CA ASP A 205 -10.18 -6.18 22.31
C ASP A 205 -10.63 -5.02 21.36
N ALA A 206 -11.58 -4.18 21.78
CA ALA A 206 -12.18 -3.07 21.04
C ALA A 206 -11.95 -1.69 21.74
N PRO A 207 -10.71 -1.17 21.77
CA PRO A 207 -10.41 0.15 22.32
C PRO A 207 -11.07 1.27 21.51
N GLU A 208 -11.28 2.42 22.14
CA GLU A 208 -11.60 3.65 21.42
C GLU A 208 -10.37 4.16 20.67
N GLN A 209 -10.60 4.74 19.49
CA GLN A 209 -9.53 5.15 18.60
C GLN A 209 -9.80 6.50 18.00
N ILE A 210 -8.85 7.42 18.10
CA ILE A 210 -9.03 8.78 17.60
C ILE A 210 -8.94 8.80 16.07
N VAL A 211 -9.84 9.57 15.47
CA VAL A 211 -9.95 9.86 14.05
C VAL A 211 -9.64 11.34 13.88
N LEU A 212 -8.61 11.63 13.09
CA LEU A 212 -8.07 12.97 12.89
C LEU A 212 -8.22 13.39 11.42
N GLY A 213 -8.40 14.68 11.17
CA GLY A 213 -8.30 15.24 9.84
C GLY A 213 -6.88 15.10 9.27
N SER A 214 -6.75 15.17 7.95
CA SER A 214 -5.45 15.15 7.26
C SER A 214 -5.25 16.45 6.48
N MET A 215 -4.03 16.99 6.53
CA MET A 215 -3.63 18.06 5.62
C MET A 215 -3.55 17.57 4.16
N ASN A 216 -3.38 16.26 3.93
CA ASN A 216 -3.42 15.65 2.61
C ASN A 216 -4.88 15.46 2.14
N HIS A 217 -5.29 16.33 1.22
CA HIS A 217 -6.62 16.38 0.62
C HIS A 217 -7.09 15.09 -0.08
N ARG A 218 -6.19 14.14 -0.38
CA ARG A 218 -6.55 12.85 -0.99
C ARG A 218 -7.20 11.87 -0.02
N VAL A 219 -7.16 12.13 1.29
CA VAL A 219 -7.43 11.15 2.35
C VAL A 219 -8.80 11.44 3.03
N TYR A 220 -9.91 11.36 2.28
CA TYR A 220 -11.32 11.59 2.71
C TYR A 220 -12.32 10.50 2.17
N GLY A 221 -13.67 10.63 2.31
CA GLY A 221 -14.75 9.91 1.54
C GLY A 221 -16.00 9.30 2.30
N ASP A 222 -16.66 8.20 1.84
CA ASP A 222 -17.63 7.29 2.57
C ASP A 222 -17.45 5.72 2.44
N ARG A 223 -18.36 4.89 1.85
CA ARG A 223 -18.40 3.37 1.90
C ARG A 223 -18.35 2.50 0.59
N VAL A 224 -18.26 1.16 0.68
CA VAL A 224 -18.28 0.14 -0.43
C VAL A 224 -17.02 0.05 -1.30
N THR A 225 -16.43 -1.15 -1.45
CA THR A 225 -15.01 -1.22 -1.90
C THR A 225 -14.54 -2.48 -2.65
N ARG A 226 -15.19 -3.64 -2.49
CA ARG A 226 -14.54 -4.93 -2.81
C ARG A 226 -14.36 -5.26 -4.30
N ARG A 227 -15.37 -4.98 -5.15
CA ARG A 227 -15.28 -5.19 -6.61
C ARG A 227 -14.36 -4.13 -7.23
N PHE A 228 -14.66 -2.87 -6.92
CA PHE A 228 -13.91 -1.67 -7.29
C PHE A 228 -12.39 -1.80 -7.11
N LEU A 229 -11.91 -2.33 -5.97
CA LEU A 229 -10.49 -2.56 -5.73
C LEU A 229 -9.84 -3.56 -6.71
N GLN A 230 -10.58 -4.58 -7.14
CA GLN A 230 -10.04 -5.57 -8.09
C GLN A 230 -9.97 -4.94 -9.48
N ASP A 231 -11.05 -4.27 -9.90
CA ASP A 231 -11.14 -3.56 -11.18
C ASP A 231 -10.00 -2.51 -11.30
N ILE A 232 -9.68 -1.78 -10.23
CA ILE A 232 -8.55 -0.83 -10.21
C ILE A 232 -7.19 -1.54 -10.21
N PHE A 233 -6.96 -2.54 -9.35
CA PHE A 233 -5.64 -3.19 -9.28
C PHE A 233 -5.26 -3.97 -10.54
N ASP A 234 -6.24 -4.29 -11.39
CA ASP A 234 -6.07 -4.94 -12.68
C ASP A 234 -6.16 -3.94 -13.86
N GLY A 235 -6.55 -2.68 -13.60
CA GLY A 235 -6.64 -1.61 -14.60
C GLY A 235 -5.29 -1.08 -15.07
N ALA A 236 -5.21 -0.65 -16.33
CA ALA A 236 -3.98 -0.22 -16.99
C ALA A 236 -3.30 1.00 -16.32
N ASP A 237 -4.10 1.90 -15.75
CA ASP A 237 -3.61 3.12 -15.12
C ASP A 237 -2.96 2.87 -13.75
N PHE A 238 -3.24 1.73 -13.09
CA PHE A 238 -2.72 1.47 -11.73
C PHE A 238 -1.27 0.98 -11.75
N HIS A 239 -0.35 1.87 -11.42
CA HIS A 239 1.08 1.59 -11.51
C HIS A 239 1.64 1.00 -10.20
N LYS A 240 1.90 -0.32 -10.22
CA LYS A 240 2.57 -1.07 -9.14
C LYS A 240 4.05 -0.67 -9.07
N LEU A 241 4.47 -0.04 -7.97
CA LEU A 241 5.86 0.33 -7.69
C LEU A 241 6.75 -0.87 -7.34
N LYS A 242 6.16 -1.97 -6.86
CA LYS A 242 6.89 -3.20 -6.50
C LYS A 242 6.24 -4.45 -7.07
N PRO A 243 7.01 -5.49 -7.47
CA PRO A 243 6.45 -6.76 -7.90
C PRO A 243 5.69 -7.46 -6.77
N GLY A 244 4.75 -8.32 -7.13
CA GLY A 244 3.96 -9.14 -6.21
C GLY A 244 2.50 -8.68 -6.04
N ASN A 245 1.68 -9.59 -5.51
CA ASN A 245 0.23 -9.47 -5.55
C ASN A 245 -0.31 -8.44 -4.56
N LEU A 246 -1.34 -7.70 -4.98
CA LEU A 246 -2.13 -6.79 -4.15
C LEU A 246 -3.55 -7.34 -3.89
N GLY A 247 -4.34 -6.61 -3.11
CA GLY A 247 -5.73 -6.92 -2.78
C GLY A 247 -6.14 -6.35 -1.42
N THR A 248 -7.32 -6.71 -0.94
CA THR A 248 -7.94 -6.10 0.27
C THR A 248 -7.10 -6.15 1.56
N HIS A 249 -6.24 -7.17 1.72
CA HIS A 249 -5.31 -7.27 2.85
C HIS A 249 -4.04 -6.42 2.68
N SER A 250 -3.71 -5.98 1.46
CA SER A 250 -2.54 -5.15 1.19
C SER A 250 -2.68 -3.76 1.79
N LEU A 251 -3.89 -3.20 1.84
CA LEU A 251 -4.20 -1.91 2.46
C LEU A 251 -3.87 -1.91 3.96
N ARG A 252 -4.45 -2.84 4.73
CA ARG A 252 -4.14 -2.99 6.17
C ARG A 252 -2.65 -3.22 6.43
N LYS A 253 -1.99 -4.02 5.58
CA LYS A 253 -0.54 -4.24 5.67
C LYS A 253 0.25 -2.97 5.33
N GLY A 254 -0.19 -2.20 4.34
CA GLY A 254 0.40 -0.95 3.92
C GLY A 254 0.38 0.08 5.03
N ALA A 255 -0.80 0.35 5.61
CA ALA A 255 -0.96 1.27 6.73
C ALA A 255 -0.04 0.93 7.92
N ALA A 256 -0.01 -0.34 8.33
CA ALA A 256 0.89 -0.80 9.40
C ALA A 256 2.37 -0.67 9.02
N THR A 257 2.73 -1.00 7.78
CA THR A 257 4.12 -0.90 7.28
C THR A 257 4.56 0.55 7.17
N TYR A 258 3.68 1.44 6.72
CA TYR A 258 3.90 2.88 6.66
C TYR A 258 4.12 3.42 8.07
N GLY A 259 3.18 3.17 9.00
CA GLY A 259 3.33 3.57 10.40
C GLY A 259 4.68 3.19 11.01
N SER A 260 5.09 1.92 10.90
CA SER A 260 6.40 1.47 11.41
C SER A 260 7.60 2.10 10.68
N ARG A 261 7.57 2.22 9.35
CA ARG A 261 8.65 2.89 8.59
C ARG A 261 8.73 4.40 8.85
N SER A 262 7.61 4.99 9.23
CA SER A 262 7.47 6.41 9.55
C SER A 262 7.83 6.75 10.99
N GLY A 263 8.35 5.79 11.77
CA GLY A 263 8.91 5.98 13.11
C GLY A 263 8.03 5.50 14.27
N LEU A 264 6.82 4.97 14.03
CA LEU A 264 5.96 4.52 15.13
C LEU A 264 6.52 3.27 15.83
N PRO A 265 6.49 3.23 17.17
CA PRO A 265 6.70 2.01 17.93
C PRO A 265 5.78 0.88 17.45
N LYS A 266 6.31 -0.34 17.42
CA LYS A 266 5.58 -1.54 16.99
C LYS A 266 4.31 -1.76 17.82
N ASP A 267 4.33 -1.40 19.09
CA ASP A 267 3.21 -1.62 20.00
C ASP A 267 2.07 -0.63 19.72
N PHE A 268 2.37 0.62 19.37
CA PHE A 268 1.36 1.60 18.94
C PHE A 268 0.65 1.13 17.67
N VAL A 269 1.40 0.61 16.68
CA VAL A 269 0.85 -0.01 15.46
C VAL A 269 0.03 -1.27 15.78
N SER A 270 0.45 -2.04 16.79
CA SER A 270 -0.22 -3.28 17.21
C SER A 270 -1.54 -3.02 17.93
N TRP A 271 -1.57 -2.03 18.84
CA TRP A 271 -2.76 -1.51 19.51
C TRP A 271 -3.73 -0.89 18.52
N ARG A 272 -3.31 0.10 17.72
CA ARG A 272 -4.20 0.75 16.74
C ARG A 272 -4.79 -0.22 15.71
N GLY A 273 -4.04 -1.26 15.33
CA GLY A 273 -4.57 -2.32 14.48
C GLY A 273 -5.42 -3.38 15.20
N ARG A 274 -5.46 -3.39 16.53
CA ARG A 274 -6.12 -4.40 17.38
C ARG A 274 -5.59 -5.80 17.10
N TRP A 275 -4.27 -5.99 17.14
CA TRP A 275 -3.64 -7.31 16.96
C TRP A 275 -3.61 -8.10 18.26
N ARG A 276 -4.04 -9.38 18.21
CA ARG A 276 -3.91 -10.30 19.34
C ARG A 276 -2.44 -10.68 19.55
N THR A 277 -1.84 -10.15 20.61
CA THR A 277 -0.58 -10.61 21.20
C THR A 277 -0.83 -11.81 22.13
N ARG A 278 0.24 -12.41 22.68
CA ARG A 278 0.09 -13.25 23.88
C ARG A 278 -0.18 -12.31 25.04
N LYS A 279 -1.39 -12.36 25.61
CA LYS A 279 -1.77 -11.54 26.77
C LYS A 279 -0.82 -11.90 27.94
N SER A 280 -0.06 -10.91 28.36
CA SER A 280 0.66 -10.90 29.63
C SER A 280 -0.34 -10.70 30.78
N VAL A 281 0.09 -10.93 32.02
CA VAL A 281 -0.77 -10.70 33.19
C VAL A 281 -1.07 -9.20 33.35
N VAL A 282 -0.10 -8.32 33.06
CA VAL A 282 -0.27 -6.87 33.20
C VAL A 282 -1.29 -6.30 32.20
N ASP A 283 -1.43 -6.89 31.00
CA ASP A 283 -2.47 -6.48 30.03
C ASP A 283 -3.89 -6.57 30.61
N VAL A 284 -4.14 -7.39 31.66
CA VAL A 284 -5.44 -7.53 32.33
C VAL A 284 -5.80 -6.29 33.17
N TYR A 285 -4.78 -5.57 33.66
CA TYR A 285 -4.94 -4.42 34.56
C TYR A 285 -4.72 -3.07 33.87
N ILE A 286 -4.13 -3.06 32.67
CA ILE A 286 -3.95 -1.86 31.84
C ILE A 286 -5.22 -1.62 31.02
N ASP A 287 -5.70 -0.36 31.00
CA ASP A 287 -6.82 0.06 30.16
C ASP A 287 -6.51 -0.20 28.67
N ASN A 288 -7.50 -0.69 27.93
CA ASN A 288 -7.31 -0.97 26.51
C ASN A 288 -7.17 0.30 25.65
N THR A 289 -7.74 1.40 26.11
CA THR A 289 -7.74 2.70 25.45
C THR A 289 -6.52 3.48 25.94
N GLN A 290 -5.59 3.74 25.00
CA GLN A 290 -4.32 4.40 25.26
C GLN A 290 -4.26 5.68 24.40
N PRO A 291 -4.73 6.84 24.91
CA PRO A 291 -5.01 8.01 24.08
C PRO A 291 -3.79 8.52 23.32
N TYR A 292 -2.66 8.73 24.00
CA TYR A 292 -1.44 9.25 23.36
C TYR A 292 -0.82 8.26 22.35
N PRO A 293 -0.63 6.96 22.67
CA PRO A 293 -0.19 5.97 21.69
C PRO A 293 -1.06 5.84 20.45
N ASP A 294 -2.40 5.84 20.61
CA ASP A 294 -3.31 5.76 19.47
C ASP A 294 -3.34 7.06 18.65
N ALA A 295 -3.30 8.22 19.30
CA ALA A 295 -3.22 9.53 18.64
C ALA A 295 -1.93 9.70 17.84
N MET A 296 -0.77 9.31 18.40
CA MET A 296 0.50 9.30 17.66
C MET A 296 0.42 8.45 16.39
N ALA A 297 -0.21 7.28 16.49
CA ALA A 297 -0.43 6.41 15.35
C ALA A 297 -1.45 6.99 14.34
N ALA A 298 -2.53 7.63 14.81
CA ALA A 298 -3.51 8.34 13.99
C ALA A 298 -2.85 9.49 13.19
N GLY A 299 -2.11 10.36 13.89
CA GLY A 299 -1.46 11.53 13.31
C GLY A 299 -0.42 11.17 12.27
N ARG A 300 0.33 10.08 12.48
CA ARG A 300 1.27 9.59 11.46
C ARG A 300 0.55 8.98 10.25
N LEU A 301 -0.57 8.30 10.45
CA LEU A 301 -1.39 7.72 9.36
C LEU A 301 -2.14 8.77 8.54
N ALA A 302 -2.30 10.01 9.03
CA ALA A 302 -2.78 11.15 8.25
C ALA A 302 -1.84 11.51 7.08
N GLY A 303 -0.60 11.01 7.06
CA GLY A 303 0.36 11.16 5.96
C GLY A 303 1.51 12.12 6.27
N PRO A 304 2.34 12.46 5.27
CA PRO A 304 3.55 13.26 5.48
C PRO A 304 3.24 14.73 5.80
N LEU A 305 2.06 15.22 5.43
CA LEU A 305 1.60 16.58 5.75
C LEU A 305 1.00 16.70 7.17
N GLY A 306 0.93 15.60 7.93
CA GLY A 306 0.46 15.60 9.31
C GLY A 306 -1.07 15.70 9.45
N PRO A 307 -1.55 15.58 10.71
CA PRO A 307 -2.96 15.72 11.03
C PRO A 307 -3.38 17.20 11.11
N CYS A 308 -4.69 17.45 10.99
CA CYS A 308 -5.28 18.75 11.23
C CYS A 308 -6.67 18.68 11.85
N CYS A 309 -7.05 19.78 12.51
CA CYS A 309 -8.43 20.06 12.91
C CYS A 309 -9.05 21.08 11.95
N TYR A 310 -10.37 21.08 11.88
CA TYR A 310 -11.14 22.11 11.17
C TYR A 310 -11.70 23.06 12.21
N THR A 311 -11.34 24.34 12.13
CA THR A 311 -11.81 25.37 13.06
C THR A 311 -12.40 26.54 12.28
N LEU A 312 -13.32 27.29 12.90
CA LEU A 312 -13.79 28.54 12.32
C LEU A 312 -12.67 29.58 12.30
N GLN A 313 -12.72 30.48 11.32
CA GLN A 313 -11.92 31.70 11.35
C GLN A 313 -12.51 32.69 12.36
N GLU A 314 -11.66 33.52 12.94
CA GLU A 314 -12.07 34.56 13.88
C GLU A 314 -12.94 35.61 13.16
N GLY A 315 -13.93 36.17 13.87
CA GLY A 315 -14.89 37.13 13.31
C GLY A 315 -16.03 36.53 12.47
N VAL A 316 -16.02 35.23 12.15
CA VAL A 316 -17.12 34.61 11.37
C VAL A 316 -18.34 34.33 12.27
N GLN A 317 -19.36 35.19 12.19
CA GLN A 317 -20.62 35.03 12.96
C GLN A 317 -21.68 34.18 12.24
N ALA A 318 -21.66 34.10 10.90
CA ALA A 318 -22.68 33.40 10.10
C ALA A 318 -22.73 31.87 10.34
N VAL A 319 -21.66 31.26 10.85
CA VAL A 319 -21.60 29.80 11.04
C VAL A 319 -22.02 29.42 12.46
N THR A 320 -23.33 29.33 12.67
CA THR A 320 -23.94 28.89 13.93
C THR A 320 -23.92 27.36 14.08
N ILE A 321 -24.13 26.87 15.32
CA ILE A 321 -24.31 25.43 15.58
C ILE A 321 -25.53 24.90 14.83
N ASP A 322 -26.61 25.70 14.79
CA ASP A 322 -27.84 25.37 14.06
C ASP A 322 -27.59 25.20 12.55
N LEU A 323 -26.87 26.13 11.91
CA LEU A 323 -26.45 26.00 10.51
C LEU A 323 -25.64 24.71 10.30
N LEU A 324 -24.64 24.44 11.14
CA LEU A 324 -23.80 23.25 11.03
C LEU A 324 -24.60 21.95 11.16
N VAL A 325 -25.49 21.86 12.14
CA VAL A 325 -26.17 20.63 12.53
C VAL A 325 -27.45 20.37 11.72
N ASN A 326 -28.30 21.38 11.55
CA ASN A 326 -29.63 21.22 10.96
C ASN A 326 -29.66 21.51 9.46
N HIS A 327 -28.78 22.39 8.97
CA HIS A 327 -28.78 22.78 7.55
C HIS A 327 -27.61 22.15 6.77
N ILE A 328 -26.39 22.14 7.29
CA ILE A 328 -25.22 21.56 6.60
C ILE A 328 -25.16 20.05 6.80
N GLY A 329 -25.27 19.57 8.05
CA GLY A 329 -25.14 18.16 8.42
C GLY A 329 -26.40 17.37 8.85
N PRO A 330 -27.65 17.66 8.40
CA PRO A 330 -28.85 17.02 8.96
C PRO A 330 -28.84 15.48 8.88
N ALA A 331 -28.40 14.91 7.76
CA ALA A 331 -28.28 13.46 7.62
C ALA A 331 -27.21 12.86 8.56
N ILE A 332 -26.17 13.63 8.92
CA ILE A 332 -25.16 13.20 9.91
C ILE A 332 -25.77 13.25 11.31
N LYS A 333 -26.58 14.28 11.61
CA LYS A 333 -27.31 14.39 12.88
C LYS A 333 -28.25 13.20 13.09
N GLU A 334 -28.99 12.82 12.06
CA GLU A 334 -29.93 11.70 12.08
C GLU A 334 -29.24 10.36 12.39
N VAL A 335 -28.09 10.08 11.76
CA VAL A 335 -27.43 8.76 11.85
C VAL A 335 -26.30 8.65 12.88
N MET A 336 -25.69 9.76 13.30
CA MET A 336 -24.52 9.82 14.21
C MET A 336 -24.71 10.77 15.40
N GLY A 337 -25.84 11.49 15.48
CA GLY A 337 -26.12 12.45 16.54
C GLY A 337 -25.50 13.83 16.33
N GLU A 338 -25.99 14.78 17.13
CA GLU A 338 -25.67 16.21 17.00
C GLU A 338 -24.19 16.55 17.19
N GLY A 339 -23.53 15.93 18.18
CA GLY A 339 -22.10 16.18 18.41
C GLY A 339 -21.25 15.84 17.18
N VAL A 340 -21.47 14.66 16.59
CA VAL A 340 -20.71 14.20 15.42
C VAL A 340 -21.04 15.05 14.20
N ALA A 341 -22.31 15.43 14.02
CA ALA A 341 -22.72 16.38 12.99
C ALA A 341 -21.98 17.72 13.10
N ARG A 342 -21.89 18.31 14.30
CA ARG A 342 -21.15 19.56 14.54
C ARG A 342 -19.66 19.44 14.14
N VAL A 343 -19.01 18.32 14.43
CA VAL A 343 -17.60 18.09 14.06
C VAL A 343 -17.42 17.87 12.55
N LEU A 344 -18.30 17.09 11.90
CA LEU A 344 -18.19 16.76 10.47
C LEU A 344 -18.78 17.83 9.52
N ALA A 345 -19.65 18.71 10.01
CA ALA A 345 -20.17 19.82 9.22
C ALA A 345 -19.10 20.86 8.86
N LEU A 346 -18.10 21.08 9.72
CA LEU A 346 -16.97 21.98 9.44
C LEU A 346 -16.11 21.54 8.24
N PRO A 347 -15.59 20.29 8.15
CA PRO A 347 -14.90 19.83 6.94
C PRO A 347 -15.80 19.76 5.70
N LEU A 348 -17.10 19.48 5.87
CA LEU A 348 -18.06 19.50 4.75
C LEU A 348 -18.28 20.93 4.20
N LEU A 349 -18.43 21.93 5.08
CA LEU A 349 -18.50 23.35 4.72
C LEU A 349 -17.20 23.79 4.05
N TRP A 350 -16.05 23.46 4.65
CA TRP A 350 -14.74 23.74 4.10
C TRP A 350 -14.60 23.21 2.67
N ALA A 351 -14.89 21.92 2.46
CA ALA A 351 -14.77 21.27 1.16
C ALA A 351 -15.79 21.78 0.13
N SER A 352 -16.96 22.21 0.59
CA SER A 352 -17.99 22.81 -0.28
C SER A 352 -17.64 24.22 -0.75
N LEU A 353 -16.85 24.97 0.02
CA LEU A 353 -16.38 26.32 -0.34
C LEU A 353 -14.97 26.34 -0.96
N VAL A 354 -14.40 25.19 -1.30
CA VAL A 354 -13.20 25.13 -2.15
C VAL A 354 -13.56 25.57 -3.59
N PRO A 355 -12.81 26.52 -4.18
CA PRO A 355 -12.98 26.93 -5.58
C PRO A 355 -12.87 25.74 -6.54
N SER A 356 -13.75 25.70 -7.53
CA SER A 356 -13.70 24.66 -8.57
C SER A 356 -12.37 24.74 -9.33
N GLY A 357 -11.71 23.60 -9.56
CA GLY A 357 -10.38 23.55 -10.16
C GLY A 357 -9.19 23.70 -9.19
N SER A 358 -9.41 23.90 -7.88
CA SER A 358 -8.32 23.82 -6.89
C SER A 358 -7.73 22.41 -6.72
N PHE A 359 -8.43 21.39 -7.20
CA PHE A 359 -8.01 19.99 -7.22
C PHE A 359 -8.43 19.37 -8.56
N ASP A 360 -7.71 18.34 -9.02
CA ASP A 360 -7.99 17.61 -10.28
C ASP A 360 -9.30 16.79 -10.23
N TYR A 361 -10.04 16.85 -9.12
CA TYR A 361 -11.27 16.10 -8.87
C TYR A 361 -12.19 16.83 -7.88
N ASP A 362 -13.48 16.50 -7.95
CA ASP A 362 -14.49 16.99 -7.00
C ASP A 362 -14.32 16.34 -5.62
N LEU A 363 -14.19 17.17 -4.56
CA LEU A 363 -14.17 16.71 -3.17
C LEU A 363 -15.55 16.23 -2.66
N VAL A 364 -16.62 16.81 -3.18
CA VAL A 364 -18.00 16.66 -2.69
C VAL A 364 -18.94 16.57 -3.91
N PRO A 365 -19.97 15.70 -3.91
CA PRO A 365 -20.97 15.67 -4.98
C PRO A 365 -21.58 17.05 -5.25
N ILE A 366 -21.72 17.44 -6.53
CA ILE A 366 -22.16 18.78 -6.94
C ILE A 366 -23.48 19.21 -6.28
N ALA A 367 -24.49 18.33 -6.24
CA ALA A 367 -25.76 18.63 -5.59
C ALA A 367 -25.63 18.86 -4.07
N LEU A 368 -24.72 18.15 -3.39
CA LEU A 368 -24.42 18.37 -1.97
C LEU A 368 -23.64 19.67 -1.77
N LYS A 369 -22.66 19.97 -2.63
CA LYS A 369 -21.91 21.24 -2.66
C LYS A 369 -22.87 22.43 -2.80
N GLN A 370 -23.78 22.39 -3.77
CA GLN A 370 -24.79 23.43 -4.01
C GLN A 370 -25.71 23.63 -2.79
N ARG A 371 -26.23 22.55 -2.21
CA ARG A 371 -27.09 22.60 -1.01
C ARG A 371 -26.38 23.23 0.19
N VAL A 372 -25.11 22.90 0.43
CA VAL A 372 -24.31 23.45 1.53
C VAL A 372 -23.94 24.90 1.30
N ILE A 373 -23.60 25.28 0.06
CA ILE A 373 -23.34 26.68 -0.31
C ILE A 373 -24.60 27.53 -0.11
N GLN A 374 -25.76 27.06 -0.59
CA GLN A 374 -27.02 27.80 -0.46
C GLN A 374 -27.38 28.03 1.02
N ALA A 375 -27.34 26.98 1.84
CA ALA A 375 -27.60 27.09 3.28
C ALA A 375 -26.67 28.09 3.98
N TYR A 376 -25.39 28.16 3.57
CA TYR A 376 -24.44 29.12 4.12
C TYR A 376 -24.72 30.57 3.64
N ILE A 377 -25.12 30.77 2.38
CA ILE A 377 -25.57 32.08 1.87
C ILE A 377 -26.83 32.55 2.61
N ASP A 378 -27.81 31.66 2.81
CA ASP A 378 -29.08 31.95 3.48
C ASP A 378 -28.87 32.40 4.94
N ALA A 379 -27.78 31.95 5.59
CA ALA A 379 -27.35 32.39 6.91
C ALA A 379 -26.47 33.66 6.91
N GLY A 380 -26.38 34.38 5.78
CA GLY A 380 -25.58 35.60 5.63
C GLY A 380 -24.08 35.34 5.39
N GLY A 381 -23.71 34.12 5.00
CA GLY A 381 -22.33 33.72 4.76
C GLY A 381 -21.74 34.25 3.45
N ASN A 382 -20.55 34.86 3.52
CA ASN A 382 -19.80 35.27 2.34
C ASN A 382 -19.03 34.08 1.74
N THR A 383 -19.32 33.74 0.48
CA THR A 383 -18.70 32.62 -0.25
C THR A 383 -17.34 32.94 -0.87
N ALA A 384 -16.93 34.21 -0.92
CA ALA A 384 -15.63 34.62 -1.45
C ALA A 384 -14.45 34.20 -0.56
N VAL A 385 -14.70 33.93 0.73
CA VAL A 385 -13.71 33.49 1.71
C VAL A 385 -14.23 32.24 2.40
N ASN A 386 -13.37 31.23 2.58
CA ASN A 386 -13.75 30.00 3.27
C ASN A 386 -13.80 30.25 4.79
N PRO A 387 -14.96 30.15 5.48
CA PRO A 387 -15.10 30.45 6.90
C PRO A 387 -14.40 29.44 7.83
N VAL A 388 -13.95 28.32 7.28
CA VAL A 388 -13.25 27.25 8.01
C VAL A 388 -11.78 27.25 7.61
N LYS A 389 -10.87 27.18 8.58
CA LYS A 389 -9.44 26.92 8.37
C LYS A 389 -9.09 25.49 8.78
N ARG A 390 -8.11 24.90 8.09
CA ARG A 390 -7.48 23.64 8.50
C ARG A 390 -6.24 23.99 9.33
N VAL A 391 -6.31 23.73 10.63
CA VAL A 391 -5.21 24.01 11.57
C VAL A 391 -4.39 22.73 11.77
N PRO A 392 -3.14 22.67 11.29
CA PRO A 392 -2.26 21.54 11.56
C PRO A 392 -1.81 21.54 13.03
N PHE A 393 -1.56 20.37 13.61
CA PHE A 393 -1.16 20.26 15.02
C PHE A 393 -0.16 19.12 15.27
N HIS A 394 0.58 19.25 16.37
CA HIS A 394 1.40 18.18 16.95
C HIS A 394 0.63 17.40 18.00
N ILE A 395 0.86 16.09 18.02
CA ILE A 395 0.50 15.24 19.15
C ILE A 395 1.71 15.20 20.08
N VAL A 396 1.53 15.66 21.30
CA VAL A 396 2.53 15.59 22.37
C VAL A 396 1.87 14.99 23.62
N GLY A 397 2.68 14.43 24.52
CA GLY A 397 2.15 13.73 25.67
C GLY A 397 3.02 12.57 26.16
N ASP A 398 2.53 11.92 27.21
CA ASP A 398 3.03 10.63 27.69
C ASP A 398 1.88 9.84 28.36
N GLY A 399 1.86 8.53 28.16
CA GLY A 399 0.84 7.62 28.68
C GLY A 399 -0.61 8.07 28.45
N ALA A 400 -1.27 8.49 29.53
CA ALA A 400 -2.65 8.98 29.52
C ALA A 400 -2.79 10.48 29.19
N GLN A 401 -1.71 11.26 29.28
CA GLN A 401 -1.73 12.69 28.96
C GLN A 401 -1.56 12.88 27.45
N LEU A 402 -2.68 13.08 26.75
CA LEU A 402 -2.68 13.49 25.34
C LEU A 402 -2.89 15.00 25.24
N GLN A 403 -2.05 15.68 24.46
CA GLN A 403 -2.19 17.09 24.11
C GLN A 403 -2.07 17.26 22.59
N LEU A 404 -2.96 18.07 22.01
CA LEU A 404 -2.93 18.46 20.60
C LEU A 404 -2.52 19.94 20.55
N VAL A 405 -1.29 20.21 20.11
CA VAL A 405 -0.70 21.56 20.09
C VAL A 405 -0.74 22.11 18.67
N GLU A 406 -1.53 23.15 18.44
CA GLU A 406 -1.66 23.81 17.14
C GLU A 406 -0.32 24.37 16.65
N ILE A 407 -0.07 24.23 15.34
CA ILE A 407 1.07 24.82 14.65
C ILE A 407 0.61 26.15 14.07
N ARG A 408 1.27 27.24 14.48
CA ARG A 408 1.06 28.57 13.91
C ARG A 408 2.07 28.81 12.78
N ASP A 409 1.60 29.37 11.68
CA ASP A 409 2.43 29.88 10.58
C ASP A 409 2.84 31.33 10.94
N ASP A 410 3.93 31.49 11.72
CA ASP A 410 4.47 32.79 12.14
C ASP A 410 5.18 33.53 10.98
N ALA A 411 4.47 33.74 9.88
CA ALA A 411 4.94 34.41 8.65
C ALA A 411 4.29 35.77 8.40
N THR A 412 3.20 36.10 9.12
CA THR A 412 2.44 37.34 8.93
C THR A 412 1.89 37.89 10.26
N ASP A 413 2.78 38.31 11.17
CA ASP A 413 2.47 39.33 12.17
C ASP A 413 3.76 40.06 12.61
N GLY A 414 4.17 41.00 11.75
CA GLY A 414 5.03 42.10 12.18
C GLY A 414 4.14 43.21 12.77
N SER A 415 4.49 43.68 13.97
CA SER A 415 3.76 44.66 14.80
C SER A 415 2.57 44.09 15.61
N GLY A 416 2.70 44.13 16.93
CA GLY A 416 1.77 43.54 17.89
C GLY A 416 2.35 43.53 19.31
N ASN A 417 2.77 44.70 19.80
CA ASN A 417 3.43 44.84 21.10
C ASN A 417 2.37 44.95 22.21
N GLU A 418 2.10 43.88 22.95
CA GLU A 418 1.27 43.96 24.16
C GLU A 418 1.77 43.08 25.32
N LEU A 419 1.85 43.68 26.50
CA LEU A 419 2.29 43.06 27.75
C LEU A 419 1.17 42.20 28.33
N ILE A 420 1.44 40.92 28.60
CA ILE A 420 0.92 40.26 29.81
C ILE A 420 2.05 39.49 30.49
N GLN A 421 2.32 39.83 31.74
CA GLN A 421 3.43 39.33 32.53
C GLN A 421 3.01 38.12 33.38
N GLY A 422 3.72 37.00 33.22
CA GLY A 422 3.75 35.89 34.20
C GLY A 422 2.96 34.63 33.81
N ILE A 423 3.69 33.58 33.39
CA ILE A 423 3.58 32.17 33.88
C ILE A 423 4.64 31.30 33.17
N THR A 424 5.61 30.80 33.96
CA THR A 424 6.51 29.64 33.74
C THR A 424 7.33 29.45 32.45
N ALA A 425 8.60 29.06 32.62
CA ALA A 425 9.53 28.67 31.56
C ALA A 425 9.06 27.50 30.67
N SER A 426 8.06 26.71 31.08
CA SER A 426 7.48 25.67 30.21
C SER A 426 6.82 26.25 28.97
N ASP A 427 6.31 27.49 29.05
CA ASP A 427 5.61 28.11 27.93
C ASP A 427 6.58 28.69 26.88
N SER A 428 7.78 29.13 27.30
CA SER A 428 8.90 29.42 26.39
C SER A 428 9.34 28.16 25.66
N MET A 429 9.60 27.08 26.40
CA MET A 429 9.95 25.78 25.80
C MET A 429 8.87 25.24 24.86
N ARG A 430 7.58 25.45 25.14
CA ARG A 430 6.48 25.09 24.21
C ARG A 430 6.48 25.94 22.95
N LYS A 431 6.66 27.26 23.07
CA LYS A 431 6.75 28.18 21.92
C LYS A 431 7.96 27.87 21.05
N GLU A 432 9.12 27.63 21.66
CA GLU A 432 10.34 27.18 20.99
C GLU A 432 10.15 25.80 20.33
N PHE A 433 9.56 24.83 21.02
CA PHE A 433 9.27 23.50 20.46
C PHE A 433 8.30 23.57 19.29
N ALA A 434 7.23 24.36 19.40
CA ALA A 434 6.26 24.58 18.34
C ALA A 434 6.86 25.33 17.15
N ALA A 435 7.70 26.35 17.38
CA ALA A 435 8.41 27.08 16.33
C ALA A 435 9.43 26.18 15.59
N VAL A 436 10.24 25.41 16.33
CA VAL A 436 11.20 24.46 15.75
C VAL A 436 10.47 23.38 14.95
N HIS A 437 9.38 22.82 15.47
CA HIS A 437 8.62 21.82 14.72
C HIS A 437 7.81 22.42 13.56
N SER A 438 7.34 23.66 13.66
CA SER A 438 6.72 24.41 12.55
C SER A 438 7.72 24.58 11.40
N GLN A 439 8.96 24.99 11.69
CA GLN A 439 10.05 25.05 10.72
C GLN A 439 10.37 23.66 10.14
N LEU A 440 10.48 22.63 10.99
CA LEU A 440 10.72 21.24 10.55
C LEU A 440 9.58 20.73 9.66
N PHE A 441 8.33 21.12 9.90
CA PHE A 441 7.19 20.77 9.06
C PHE A 441 7.10 21.59 7.78
N GLY A 442 7.47 22.87 7.81
CA GLY A 442 7.67 23.70 6.63
C GLY A 442 8.70 23.06 5.69
N MET A 443 9.84 22.64 6.25
CA MET A 443 10.86 21.87 5.53
C MET A 443 10.35 20.51 5.04
N GLN A 444 9.67 19.72 5.88
CA GLN A 444 9.12 18.42 5.46
C GLN A 444 8.04 18.56 4.37
N ARG A 445 7.22 19.61 4.41
CA ARG A 445 6.20 19.95 3.40
C ARG A 445 6.85 20.41 2.10
N GLN A 446 7.88 21.25 2.15
CA GLN A 446 8.70 21.61 0.99
C GLN A 446 9.37 20.37 0.39
N ILE A 447 10.02 19.54 1.19
CA ILE A 447 10.66 18.29 0.75
C ILE A 447 9.64 17.31 0.15
N ALA A 448 8.46 17.15 0.75
CA ALA A 448 7.40 16.29 0.22
C ALA A 448 6.85 16.83 -1.11
N ASN A 449 6.66 18.14 -1.25
CA ASN A 449 6.24 18.77 -2.51
C ASN A 449 7.31 18.60 -3.60
N VAL A 450 8.59 18.84 -3.28
CA VAL A 450 9.72 18.62 -4.20
C VAL A 450 9.84 17.15 -4.60
N LEU A 451 9.69 16.21 -3.66
CA LEU A 451 9.72 14.77 -3.96
C LEU A 451 8.55 14.35 -4.86
N ASN A 452 7.34 14.84 -4.61
CA ASN A 452 6.19 14.61 -5.49
C ASN A 452 6.43 15.17 -6.90
N GLU A 453 7.00 16.37 -7.02
CA GLU A 453 7.29 16.98 -8.31
C GLU A 453 8.42 16.25 -9.06
N VAL A 454 9.49 15.84 -8.35
CA VAL A 454 10.55 14.99 -8.90
C VAL A 454 10.01 13.63 -9.37
N LEU A 455 9.06 13.04 -8.64
CA LEU A 455 8.39 11.81 -9.05
C LEU A 455 7.49 12.04 -10.27
N ARG A 456 6.72 13.14 -10.31
CA ARG A 456 5.89 13.56 -11.46
C ARG A 456 6.74 13.70 -12.72
N LEU A 457 7.81 14.48 -12.64
CA LEU A 457 8.80 14.68 -13.71
C LEU A 457 9.46 13.35 -14.14
N ARG A 458 9.70 12.43 -13.20
CA ARG A 458 10.24 11.09 -13.52
C ARG A 458 9.26 10.24 -14.31
N THR A 459 7.98 10.22 -13.94
CA THR A 459 6.92 9.55 -14.72
C THR A 459 6.70 10.19 -16.09
N GLU A 460 6.75 11.52 -16.17
CA GLU A 460 6.63 12.25 -17.44
C GLU A 460 7.81 11.99 -18.37
N SER A 461 9.05 12.05 -17.85
CA SER A 461 10.26 11.66 -18.55
C SER A 461 10.20 10.22 -19.06
N GLN A 462 9.68 9.29 -18.27
CA GLN A 462 9.54 7.89 -18.67
C GLN A 462 8.48 7.70 -19.77
N ARG A 463 7.34 8.41 -19.70
CA ARG A 463 6.33 8.45 -20.78
C ARG A 463 6.90 9.03 -22.06
N ASN A 464 7.68 10.11 -21.97
CA ASN A 464 8.33 10.71 -23.15
C ASN A 464 9.38 9.78 -23.77
N LYS A 465 10.19 9.08 -22.96
CA LYS A 465 11.09 8.01 -23.46
C LYS A 465 10.33 6.89 -24.16
N GLN A 466 9.20 6.43 -23.62
CA GLN A 466 8.36 5.41 -24.28
C GLN A 466 7.78 5.90 -25.61
N LYS A 467 7.30 7.15 -25.69
CA LYS A 467 6.86 7.78 -26.95
C LYS A 467 7.98 7.84 -27.98
N VAL A 468 9.17 8.30 -27.59
CA VAL A 468 10.35 8.38 -28.47
C VAL A 468 10.75 6.98 -28.95
N MET A 469 10.78 5.98 -28.07
CA MET A 469 11.07 4.58 -28.45
C MET A 469 10.03 4.02 -29.43
N ALA A 470 8.74 4.30 -29.25
CA ALA A 470 7.69 3.87 -30.17
C ALA A 470 7.78 4.57 -31.54
N VAL A 471 8.19 5.84 -31.58
CA VAL A 471 8.48 6.57 -32.82
C VAL A 471 9.71 5.99 -33.52
N LEU A 472 10.81 5.75 -32.80
CA LEU A 472 12.01 5.11 -33.34
C LEU A 472 11.72 3.70 -33.87
N GLN A 473 10.90 2.91 -33.18
CA GLN A 473 10.46 1.60 -33.66
C GLN A 473 9.61 1.70 -34.93
N ARG A 474 8.73 2.70 -35.06
CA ARG A 474 8.00 2.95 -36.32
C ARG A 474 8.91 3.36 -37.47
N ILE A 475 9.91 4.21 -37.22
CA ILE A 475 10.89 4.63 -38.23
C ILE A 475 11.73 3.43 -38.68
N ALA A 476 12.20 2.59 -37.74
CA ALA A 476 12.95 1.37 -38.04
C ALA A 476 12.14 0.29 -38.77
N LEU A 477 10.80 0.35 -38.72
CA LEU A 477 9.88 -0.55 -39.40
C LEU A 477 9.32 0.01 -40.73
N GLN A 478 9.72 1.21 -41.15
CA GLN A 478 9.36 1.70 -42.50
C GLN A 478 10.25 1.04 -43.56
N PRO A 479 9.66 0.37 -44.58
CA PRO A 479 10.44 -0.18 -45.67
C PRO A 479 11.03 0.96 -46.53
N VAL A 480 12.35 0.94 -46.71
CA VAL A 480 13.06 1.91 -47.56
C VAL A 480 12.65 1.70 -49.02
N ALA A 481 11.75 2.54 -49.53
CA ALA A 481 11.39 2.58 -50.93
C ALA A 481 12.56 3.12 -51.76
N ARG A 482 13.41 2.23 -52.29
CA ARG A 482 14.44 2.56 -53.28
C ARG A 482 13.79 2.88 -54.62
N THR A 483 13.36 4.12 -54.80
CA THR A 483 12.93 4.64 -56.10
C THR A 483 14.15 4.86 -56.99
N ILE A 484 14.52 3.84 -57.78
CA ILE A 484 15.51 4.01 -58.85
C ILE A 484 14.85 4.80 -59.98
N ARG A 485 15.24 6.06 -60.16
CA ARG A 485 15.00 6.81 -61.41
C ARG A 485 16.33 7.28 -62.00
N ARG A 486 16.47 7.03 -63.31
CA ARG A 486 17.59 7.49 -64.14
C ARG A 486 17.53 9.01 -64.28
N ASN A 487 18.67 9.68 -64.13
CA ASN A 487 18.89 11.01 -64.71
C ASN A 487 19.36 10.86 -66.16
N PRO A 488 18.95 11.79 -67.03
CA PRO A 488 19.78 12.22 -68.15
C PRO A 488 20.03 13.74 -68.12
N VAL A 489 21.31 14.09 -68.30
CA VAL A 489 21.84 15.27 -69.02
C VAL A 489 21.76 16.66 -68.37
N SER A 490 22.98 17.17 -68.18
CA SER A 490 23.50 18.51 -67.85
C SER A 490 23.26 19.62 -68.88
N MET A 491 23.43 20.89 -68.48
CA MET A 491 24.49 21.82 -68.96
C MET A 491 24.44 23.16 -68.16
N GLU A 492 25.52 23.96 -68.21
CA GLU A 492 25.72 25.30 -67.56
C GLU A 492 25.90 25.23 -66.01
N ASP A 493 27.07 25.42 -65.37
CA ASP A 493 28.30 26.23 -65.64
C ASP A 493 28.00 27.74 -65.74
N ASP A 494 28.64 28.69 -65.02
CA ASP A 494 29.79 28.76 -64.09
C ASP A 494 29.37 29.57 -62.83
N GLY A 495 30.09 29.68 -61.69
CA GLY A 495 31.35 29.13 -61.22
C GLY A 495 32.00 30.09 -60.20
N GLU A 496 32.49 29.61 -59.05
CA GLU A 496 33.66 30.18 -58.34
C GLU A 496 34.20 29.25 -57.25
N VAL A 497 35.48 29.41 -56.92
CA VAL A 497 36.33 28.35 -56.33
C VAL A 497 36.64 28.59 -54.86
N PHE A 498 36.37 27.60 -54.00
CA PHE A 498 37.14 27.38 -52.77
C PHE A 498 37.47 25.90 -52.59
N ALA A 499 38.74 25.57 -52.83
CA ALA A 499 39.26 24.22 -52.63
C ALA A 499 39.69 23.99 -51.17
N ALA A 500 39.11 22.98 -50.53
CA ALA A 500 39.65 22.38 -49.31
C ALA A 500 39.41 20.86 -49.37
N THR A 501 40.48 20.14 -49.69
CA THR A 501 40.60 18.70 -49.86
C THR A 501 39.90 17.86 -48.78
N ALA A 502 38.99 16.98 -49.19
CA ALA A 502 38.45 15.93 -48.33
C ALA A 502 39.25 14.63 -48.50
N SER A 503 40.10 14.32 -47.52
CA SER A 503 40.59 12.96 -47.29
C SER A 503 41.07 12.80 -45.86
N ASP A 504 40.30 12.12 -44.99
CA ASP A 504 40.95 11.20 -44.04
C ASP A 504 40.04 10.07 -43.54
N THR A 505 40.71 8.95 -43.38
CA THR A 505 40.39 7.62 -42.85
C THR A 505 39.30 7.47 -41.78
N HIS A 506 38.52 6.39 -41.90
CA HIS A 506 37.72 5.83 -40.80
C HIS A 506 38.64 5.41 -39.63
N SER A 507 38.75 6.26 -38.60
CA SER A 507 39.65 5.98 -37.47
C SER A 507 39.16 4.77 -36.64
N VAL A 508 40.04 3.79 -36.46
CA VAL A 508 39.77 2.54 -35.73
C VAL A 508 40.32 2.65 -34.30
N ARG A 509 39.44 2.85 -33.32
CA ARG A 509 39.83 3.21 -31.93
C ARG A 509 39.04 2.45 -30.87
N LEU A 510 39.77 1.79 -29.96
CA LEU A 510 39.23 1.07 -28.80
C LEU A 510 39.45 1.84 -27.49
N SER A 511 38.62 1.58 -26.47
CA SER A 511 38.86 2.14 -25.14
C SER A 511 40.11 1.53 -24.48
N LYS A 512 40.93 2.39 -23.88
CA LYS A 512 42.18 2.02 -23.18
C LYS A 512 41.92 1.44 -21.77
N ARG A 513 40.78 1.77 -21.16
CA ARG A 513 40.37 1.38 -19.80
C ARG A 513 38.83 1.24 -19.72
N PRO A 514 38.23 0.18 -20.30
CA PRO A 514 36.83 -0.15 -20.06
C PRO A 514 36.64 -0.49 -18.57
N LYS A 515 35.50 -0.08 -18.00
CA LYS A 515 35.22 -0.17 -16.55
C LYS A 515 34.71 -1.55 -16.15
N ASP A 516 34.04 -2.25 -17.05
CA ASP A 516 33.48 -3.58 -16.81
C ASP A 516 33.50 -4.46 -18.08
N LEU A 517 33.05 -5.72 -17.90
CA LEU A 517 32.95 -6.71 -18.98
C LEU A 517 31.85 -6.38 -20.00
N TYR A 518 30.86 -5.56 -19.65
CA TYR A 518 29.74 -5.21 -20.53
C TYR A 518 30.18 -4.15 -21.55
N GLU A 519 30.91 -3.11 -21.12
CA GLU A 519 31.58 -2.17 -22.03
C GLU A 519 32.57 -2.92 -22.96
N LEU A 520 33.36 -3.84 -22.40
CA LEU A 520 34.36 -4.62 -23.16
C LEU A 520 33.72 -5.52 -24.25
N TRP A 521 32.58 -6.15 -23.95
CA TRP A 521 31.82 -6.95 -24.89
C TRP A 521 31.10 -6.08 -25.93
N GLY A 522 30.47 -4.98 -25.51
CA GLY A 522 29.79 -4.04 -26.40
C GLY A 522 30.74 -3.46 -27.46
N GLU A 523 31.96 -3.09 -27.08
CA GLU A 523 33.00 -2.65 -28.03
C GLU A 523 33.49 -3.77 -28.97
N TYR A 524 33.41 -5.03 -28.56
CA TYR A 524 33.78 -6.16 -29.41
C TYR A 524 32.73 -6.42 -30.49
N GLU A 525 31.46 -6.48 -30.11
CA GLU A 525 30.36 -6.89 -30.97
C GLU A 525 29.75 -5.73 -31.79
N PHE A 526 29.72 -4.51 -31.25
CA PHE A 526 29.08 -3.34 -31.88
C PHE A 526 30.02 -2.15 -32.10
N GLY A 527 31.24 -2.20 -31.56
CA GLY A 527 32.19 -1.10 -31.65
C GLY A 527 31.93 0.04 -30.66
N LEU A 528 32.73 1.10 -30.77
CA LEU A 528 32.71 2.24 -29.85
C LEU A 528 32.26 3.50 -30.60
N ASN A 529 31.21 4.19 -30.12
CA ASN A 529 30.74 5.46 -30.67
C ASN A 529 30.53 5.48 -32.20
N GLY A 530 29.99 4.40 -32.77
CA GLY A 530 29.77 4.27 -34.21
C GLY A 530 31.02 3.94 -35.04
N MET A 531 32.17 3.72 -34.39
CA MET A 531 33.37 3.17 -35.05
C MET A 531 33.24 1.64 -35.20
N LYS A 532 33.98 1.09 -36.16
CA LYS A 532 34.03 -0.35 -36.49
C LYS A 532 34.12 -1.26 -35.26
N ALA A 533 33.38 -2.36 -35.26
CA ALA A 533 33.37 -3.36 -34.19
C ALA A 533 34.71 -4.11 -34.11
N ALA A 534 35.20 -4.41 -32.90
CA ALA A 534 36.51 -5.05 -32.76
C ALA A 534 36.55 -6.43 -33.43
N ARG A 535 35.44 -7.19 -33.43
CA ARG A 535 35.31 -8.48 -34.12
C ARG A 535 35.71 -8.41 -35.60
N GLU A 536 35.46 -7.28 -36.24
CA GLU A 536 35.68 -7.05 -37.68
C GLU A 536 37.06 -6.48 -38.01
N TYR A 537 37.95 -6.31 -37.02
CA TYR A 537 39.27 -5.72 -37.27
C TYR A 537 40.12 -6.63 -38.16
N THR A 538 40.79 -6.05 -39.16
CA THR A 538 41.78 -6.72 -40.01
C THR A 538 43.07 -7.03 -39.22
N ALA A 539 43.94 -7.87 -39.76
CA ALA A 539 45.22 -8.18 -39.12
C ALA A 539 46.08 -6.93 -38.84
N ALA A 540 46.06 -5.95 -39.75
CA ALA A 540 46.77 -4.68 -39.59
C ALA A 540 46.15 -3.81 -38.48
N GLU A 541 44.81 -3.68 -38.45
CA GLU A 541 44.08 -2.92 -37.42
C GLU A 541 44.28 -3.53 -36.01
N ARG A 542 44.31 -4.87 -35.91
CA ARG A 542 44.67 -5.61 -34.68
C ARG A 542 46.12 -5.38 -34.27
N GLY A 543 47.03 -5.25 -35.23
CA GLY A 543 48.44 -4.91 -35.01
C GLY A 543 48.62 -3.51 -34.41
N ALA A 544 47.99 -2.51 -35.02
CA ALA A 544 48.02 -1.12 -34.55
C ALA A 544 47.45 -0.95 -33.13
N ASN A 545 46.37 -1.68 -32.81
CA ASN A 545 45.70 -1.62 -31.51
C ASN A 545 46.06 -2.78 -30.54
N LYS A 546 47.19 -3.48 -30.75
CA LYS A 546 47.57 -4.75 -30.09
C LYS A 546 47.28 -4.84 -28.59
N PHE A 547 47.65 -3.82 -27.81
CA PHE A 547 47.48 -3.78 -26.35
C PHE A 547 46.03 -3.57 -25.87
N ALA A 548 45.21 -2.86 -26.65
CA ALA A 548 43.78 -2.70 -26.36
C ALA A 548 42.98 -3.91 -26.86
N TYR A 549 43.36 -4.44 -28.03
CA TYR A 549 42.71 -5.59 -28.65
C TYR A 549 42.91 -6.90 -27.86
N SER A 550 44.08 -7.10 -27.24
CA SER A 550 44.38 -8.32 -26.48
C SER A 550 43.35 -8.65 -25.39
N ARG A 551 42.80 -7.62 -24.73
CA ARG A 551 41.76 -7.75 -23.69
C ARG A 551 40.41 -8.25 -24.24
N ARG A 552 40.16 -8.10 -25.54
CA ARG A 552 38.89 -8.46 -26.20
C ARG A 552 38.97 -9.85 -26.87
N LYS A 553 40.13 -10.52 -26.86
CA LYS A 553 40.31 -11.89 -27.38
C LYS A 553 39.46 -12.95 -26.67
N ILE A 554 39.07 -12.71 -25.41
CA ILE A 554 38.21 -13.59 -24.61
C ILE A 554 36.87 -13.90 -25.32
N PHE A 555 36.37 -12.98 -26.15
CA PHE A 555 35.11 -13.15 -26.90
C PHE A 555 35.29 -13.72 -28.32
N GLY A 556 36.53 -14.03 -28.72
CA GLY A 556 36.87 -14.51 -30.06
C GLY A 556 37.66 -15.82 -30.06
N MET A 557 37.39 -16.68 -29.08
CA MET A 557 37.76 -18.11 -29.05
C MET A 557 36.55 -18.96 -29.41
#